data_AF-A0A8S3U7P1-F1
#
_entry.id   AF-A0A8S3U7P1-F1
#
_cell.length_a   1.000
_cell.length_b   1.000
_cell.length_c   1.000
_cell.angle_alpha   90.00
_cell.angle_beta   90.00
_cell.angle_gamma   90.00
#
_symmetry.space_group_name_H-M   'P 1'
#
loop_
_entity.id
_entity.type
_entity.pdbx_description
1 polymer ?
#
loop_
_entity_poly.entity_id
_entity_poly.type
_entity_poly.pdbx_seq_one_letter_code
_entity_poly.pdbx_strand_id
1 'polypeptide(L)'
;MKFVFVGRSKVVENYVALISAKKLEIEEELNRKKKIKTGSMKLKPIEMSLLTKEDKFAQLKNIAPDFNFEPNKEIGTITFSGVEEDITKAKVTIFEITNNYHSIRIDCLSEHKCQLLKRKPVSDIMYESFSDDNISIVWDISDDHVTVCTSQDNRRHIEKVFTDTIREDEIKLDEASKDVLMLDEWVEKLASITHKYGDIVHIDDSFKDRIVITAISNVFDGILKEVEIYIRDTRSSIKEYELLIEEEEKLRFFKNHCRGWVKELEVQYRDQELEIRFGRKSVKIKGTPKTIHTVDDEIKNYLRKINKDIHVISEIGIDSLLVIKLKLMA
;
A
#
# COMPACT_ATOMS: atom_id res chain seq x y z
N MET A 1 -27.18 -7.93 -69.81
CA MET A 1 -26.70 -6.59 -70.22
C MET A 1 -25.55 -6.79 -71.21
N LYS A 2 -25.58 -6.18 -72.40
CA LYS A 2 -24.49 -6.26 -73.39
C LYS A 2 -23.73 -4.93 -73.38
N PHE A 3 -22.41 -4.98 -73.19
CA PHE A 3 -21.54 -3.82 -73.27
C PHE A 3 -20.82 -3.82 -74.62
N VAL A 4 -20.81 -2.68 -75.30
CA VAL A 4 -20.09 -2.47 -76.56
C VAL A 4 -18.94 -1.52 -76.28
N PHE A 5 -17.71 -1.95 -76.55
CA PHE A 5 -16.50 -1.14 -76.39
C PHE A 5 -15.99 -0.71 -77.78
N VAL A 6 -15.77 0.60 -77.97
CA VAL A 6 -15.31 1.17 -79.25
C VAL A 6 -14.00 1.93 -79.01
N GLY A 7 -12.96 1.62 -79.79
CA GLY A 7 -11.64 2.24 -79.64
C GLY A 7 -10.54 1.50 -80.41
N ARG A 8 -9.27 1.86 -80.17
CA ARG A 8 -8.10 1.18 -80.75
C ARG A 8 -8.03 -0.27 -80.23
N SER A 9 -7.86 -1.27 -81.09
CA SER A 9 -8.06 -2.69 -80.71
C SER A 9 -7.23 -3.12 -79.49
N LYS A 10 -5.92 -2.82 -79.45
CA LYS A 10 -5.07 -3.12 -78.27
C LYS A 10 -5.58 -2.52 -76.96
N VAL A 11 -6.15 -1.32 -77.01
CA VAL A 11 -6.68 -0.64 -75.81
C VAL A 11 -7.98 -1.33 -75.39
N VAL A 12 -8.86 -1.63 -76.35
CA VAL A 12 -10.12 -2.34 -76.10
C VAL A 12 -9.86 -3.74 -75.54
N GLU A 13 -8.93 -4.50 -76.10
CA GLU A 13 -8.53 -5.83 -75.62
C GLU A 13 -8.04 -5.80 -74.16
N ASN A 14 -7.20 -4.83 -73.81
CA ASN A 14 -6.74 -4.63 -72.43
C ASN A 14 -7.90 -4.31 -71.46
N TYR A 15 -8.83 -3.44 -71.86
CA TYR A 15 -10.00 -3.12 -71.04
C TYR A 15 -10.94 -4.31 -70.88
N VAL A 16 -11.17 -5.09 -71.94
CA VAL A 16 -11.98 -6.31 -71.87
C VAL A 16 -11.34 -7.32 -70.90
N ALA A 17 -10.02 -7.49 -70.93
CA ALA A 17 -9.31 -8.37 -69.99
C ALA A 17 -9.45 -7.87 -68.54
N LEU A 18 -9.25 -6.58 -68.29
CA LEU A 18 -9.42 -5.95 -66.97
C LEU A 18 -10.85 -6.09 -66.44
N ILE A 19 -11.86 -5.84 -67.27
CA ILE A 19 -13.27 -5.94 -66.88
C ILE A 19 -13.66 -7.39 -66.60
N SER A 20 -13.21 -8.34 -67.42
CA SER A 20 -13.43 -9.76 -67.18
C SER A 20 -12.79 -10.21 -65.87
N ALA A 21 -11.55 -9.79 -65.58
CA ALA A 21 -10.88 -10.08 -64.32
C ALA A 21 -11.65 -9.49 -63.13
N LYS A 22 -12.05 -8.21 -63.21
CA LYS A 22 -12.85 -7.55 -62.16
C LYS A 22 -14.22 -8.20 -61.96
N LYS A 23 -14.87 -8.67 -63.04
CA LYS A 23 -16.13 -9.40 -62.94
C LYS A 23 -15.95 -10.71 -62.18
N LEU A 24 -14.87 -11.44 -62.49
CA LEU A 24 -14.54 -12.71 -61.82
C LEU A 24 -14.29 -12.48 -60.32
N GLU A 25 -13.52 -11.45 -59.98
CA GLU A 25 -13.28 -11.01 -58.59
C GLU A 25 -14.60 -10.69 -57.85
N ILE A 26 -15.52 -9.96 -58.48
CA ILE A 26 -16.84 -9.64 -57.91
C ILE A 26 -17.70 -10.90 -57.72
N GLU A 27 -17.70 -11.83 -58.69
CA GLU A 27 -18.44 -13.09 -58.59
C GLU A 27 -17.91 -13.97 -57.45
N GLU A 28 -16.58 -14.01 -57.27
CA GLU A 28 -15.91 -14.70 -56.15
C GLU A 28 -16.28 -14.05 -54.81
N GLU A 29 -16.22 -12.72 -54.68
CA GLU A 29 -16.64 -12.00 -53.47
C GLU A 29 -18.12 -12.24 -53.13
N LEU A 30 -19.01 -12.20 -54.13
CA LEU A 30 -20.44 -12.46 -53.92
C LEU A 30 -20.68 -13.91 -53.47
N ASN A 31 -19.96 -14.87 -54.04
CA ASN A 31 -20.05 -16.26 -53.63
C ASN A 31 -19.48 -16.49 -52.23
N ARG A 32 -18.42 -15.76 -51.85
CA ARG A 32 -17.86 -15.78 -50.50
C ARG A 32 -18.86 -15.22 -49.48
N LYS A 33 -19.47 -14.07 -49.76
CA LYS A 33 -20.49 -13.45 -48.89
C LYS A 33 -21.69 -14.35 -48.61
N LYS A 34 -22.11 -15.18 -49.57
CA LYS A 34 -23.19 -16.17 -49.38
C LYS A 34 -22.84 -17.28 -48.38
N LYS A 35 -21.55 -17.49 -48.09
CA LYS A 35 -21.04 -18.52 -47.18
C LYS A 35 -20.71 -17.97 -45.79
N ILE A 36 -20.96 -16.69 -45.54
CA ILE A 36 -20.72 -16.08 -44.23
C ILE A 36 -21.62 -16.74 -43.19
N LYS A 37 -21.01 -17.13 -42.08
CA LYS A 37 -21.66 -17.68 -40.90
C LYS A 37 -21.16 -16.95 -39.67
N THR A 38 -21.89 -17.14 -38.58
CA THR A 38 -21.45 -16.72 -37.25
C THR A 38 -20.91 -17.91 -36.47
N GLY A 39 -19.87 -17.65 -35.68
CA GLY A 39 -19.31 -18.62 -34.76
C GLY A 39 -18.93 -17.92 -33.46
N SER A 40 -18.68 -18.69 -32.40
CA SER A 40 -18.18 -18.14 -31.14
C SER A 40 -17.08 -19.01 -30.54
N MET A 41 -16.30 -18.40 -29.67
CA MET A 41 -15.29 -19.05 -28.82
C MET A 41 -15.41 -18.47 -27.41
N LYS A 42 -15.39 -19.35 -26.41
CA LYS A 42 -15.40 -18.95 -25.00
C LYS A 42 -14.00 -19.11 -24.42
N LEU A 43 -13.59 -18.14 -23.63
CA LEU A 43 -12.34 -18.07 -22.90
C LEU A 43 -12.63 -17.82 -21.42
N LYS A 44 -11.65 -18.02 -20.54
CA LYS A 44 -11.80 -17.52 -19.18
C LYS A 44 -11.76 -15.98 -19.19
N PRO A 45 -12.54 -15.29 -18.34
CA PRO A 45 -12.53 -13.82 -18.28
C PRO A 45 -11.13 -13.23 -18.10
N ILE A 46 -10.29 -13.85 -17.27
CA ILE A 46 -8.91 -13.41 -17.04
C ILE A 46 -8.00 -13.53 -18.29
N GLU A 47 -8.17 -14.59 -19.09
CA GLU A 47 -7.45 -14.79 -20.36
C GLU A 47 -7.90 -13.77 -21.40
N MET A 48 -9.21 -13.49 -21.44
CA MET A 48 -9.81 -12.48 -22.31
C MET A 48 -9.31 -11.06 -22.00
N SER A 49 -9.18 -10.76 -20.71
CA SER A 49 -8.64 -9.49 -20.23
C SER A 49 -7.16 -9.34 -20.63
N LEU A 50 -6.35 -10.38 -20.49
CA LEU A 50 -4.94 -10.35 -20.90
C LEU A 50 -4.78 -10.20 -22.42
N LEU A 51 -5.54 -10.97 -23.22
CA LEU A 51 -5.58 -10.83 -24.69
C LEU A 51 -5.87 -9.40 -25.12
N THR A 52 -6.79 -8.73 -24.42
CA THR A 52 -7.15 -7.35 -24.75
C THR A 52 -6.05 -6.37 -24.32
N LYS A 53 -5.48 -6.57 -23.12
CA LYS A 53 -4.41 -5.72 -22.59
C LYS A 53 -3.17 -5.73 -23.48
N GLU A 54 -2.84 -6.87 -24.06
CA GLU A 54 -1.70 -7.05 -24.96
C GLU A 54 -1.99 -6.70 -26.44
N ASP A 55 -3.18 -6.19 -26.75
CA ASP A 55 -3.65 -5.89 -28.12
C ASP A 55 -3.43 -7.04 -29.14
N LYS A 56 -3.55 -8.30 -28.68
CA LYS A 56 -3.31 -9.47 -29.55
C LYS A 56 -4.36 -9.64 -30.65
N PHE A 57 -5.52 -8.99 -30.49
CA PHE A 57 -6.57 -8.95 -31.51
C PHE A 57 -6.14 -8.26 -32.82
N ALA A 58 -5.07 -7.47 -32.81
CA ALA A 58 -4.50 -6.90 -34.03
C ALA A 58 -4.17 -7.96 -35.09
N GLN A 59 -3.80 -9.18 -34.66
CA GLN A 59 -3.48 -10.29 -35.57
C GLN A 59 -4.69 -10.81 -36.34
N LEU A 60 -5.91 -10.61 -35.81
CA LEU A 60 -7.15 -11.09 -36.43
C LEU A 60 -7.72 -10.11 -37.47
N LYS A 61 -7.34 -8.82 -37.39
CA LYS A 61 -7.87 -7.76 -38.26
C LYS A 61 -7.55 -7.96 -39.75
N ASN A 62 -6.54 -8.76 -40.07
CA ASN A 62 -6.05 -8.96 -41.44
C ASN A 62 -6.35 -10.36 -42.00
N ILE A 63 -7.27 -11.13 -41.38
CA ILE A 63 -7.59 -12.48 -41.84
C ILE A 63 -8.28 -12.44 -43.22
N ALA A 64 -9.32 -11.62 -43.36
CA ALA A 64 -10.02 -11.40 -44.62
C ALA A 64 -10.86 -10.11 -44.59
N PRO A 65 -11.18 -9.50 -45.74
CA PRO A 65 -11.98 -8.26 -45.80
C PRO A 65 -13.41 -8.39 -45.26
N ASP A 66 -13.99 -9.60 -45.33
CA ASP A 66 -15.34 -9.92 -44.88
C ASP A 66 -15.37 -10.58 -43.49
N PHE A 67 -14.21 -10.77 -42.86
CA PHE A 67 -14.08 -11.32 -41.53
C PHE A 67 -14.18 -10.22 -40.47
N ASN A 68 -15.07 -10.42 -39.50
CA ASN A 68 -15.24 -9.55 -38.34
C ASN A 68 -15.22 -10.37 -37.05
N PHE A 69 -14.80 -9.74 -35.97
CA PHE A 69 -14.82 -10.32 -34.64
C PHE A 69 -15.26 -9.29 -33.60
N GLU A 70 -16.02 -9.76 -32.61
CA GLU A 70 -16.58 -8.95 -31.53
C GLU A 70 -16.21 -9.58 -30.18
N PRO A 71 -15.20 -9.03 -29.47
CA PRO A 71 -14.81 -9.50 -28.16
C PRO A 71 -15.78 -8.99 -27.07
N ASN A 72 -16.38 -9.90 -26.30
CA ASN A 72 -17.15 -9.61 -25.09
C ASN A 72 -16.35 -10.00 -23.84
N LYS A 73 -15.84 -9.01 -23.12
CA LYS A 73 -15.00 -9.19 -21.92
C LYS A 73 -15.78 -9.74 -20.73
N GLU A 74 -17.01 -9.26 -20.52
CA GLU A 74 -17.83 -9.60 -19.36
C GLU A 74 -18.20 -11.10 -19.35
N ILE A 75 -18.57 -11.62 -20.52
CA ILE A 75 -19.00 -13.01 -20.69
C ILE A 75 -17.83 -13.92 -21.10
N GLY A 76 -16.64 -13.35 -21.35
CA GLY A 76 -15.46 -14.06 -21.82
C GLY A 76 -15.69 -14.77 -23.16
N THR A 77 -16.38 -14.12 -24.09
CA THR A 77 -16.77 -14.74 -25.38
C THR A 77 -16.34 -13.86 -26.54
N ILE A 78 -15.84 -14.46 -27.62
CA ILE A 78 -15.55 -13.77 -28.87
C ILE A 78 -16.51 -14.31 -29.92
N THR A 79 -17.28 -13.41 -30.54
CA THR A 79 -18.14 -13.73 -31.67
C THR A 79 -17.39 -13.44 -32.96
N PHE A 80 -17.50 -14.34 -33.95
CA PHE A 80 -16.89 -14.20 -35.25
C PHE A 80 -17.98 -14.18 -36.33
N SER A 81 -17.73 -13.43 -37.39
CA SER A 81 -18.54 -13.41 -38.60
C SER A 81 -17.62 -13.49 -39.81
N GLY A 82 -17.79 -14.51 -40.65
CA GLY A 82 -16.94 -14.74 -41.82
C GLY A 82 -17.20 -16.11 -42.44
N VAL A 83 -16.37 -16.54 -43.39
CA VAL A 83 -16.42 -17.92 -43.88
C VAL A 83 -15.79 -18.88 -42.88
N GLU A 84 -16.20 -20.15 -42.90
CA GLU A 84 -15.79 -21.17 -41.94
C GLU A 84 -14.26 -21.29 -41.78
N GLU A 85 -13.53 -21.20 -42.89
CA GLU A 85 -12.06 -21.27 -42.91
C GLU A 85 -11.41 -20.11 -42.13
N ASP A 86 -11.94 -18.89 -42.29
CA ASP A 86 -11.45 -17.70 -41.57
C ASP A 86 -11.77 -17.77 -40.08
N ILE A 87 -12.99 -18.21 -39.73
CA ILE A 87 -13.41 -18.41 -38.34
C ILE A 87 -12.52 -19.46 -37.67
N THR A 88 -12.24 -20.57 -38.37
CA THR A 88 -11.37 -21.63 -37.87
C THR A 88 -9.95 -21.09 -37.67
N LYS A 89 -9.41 -20.36 -38.64
CA LYS A 89 -8.10 -19.71 -38.54
C LYS A 89 -8.03 -18.78 -37.34
N ALA A 90 -9.04 -17.92 -37.13
CA ALA A 90 -9.09 -17.02 -35.99
C ALA A 90 -9.12 -17.75 -34.64
N LYS A 91 -9.92 -18.82 -34.53
CA LYS A 91 -9.97 -19.66 -33.33
C LYS A 91 -8.63 -20.33 -33.04
N VAL A 92 -7.96 -20.85 -34.06
CA VAL A 92 -6.62 -21.45 -33.92
C VAL A 92 -5.61 -20.40 -33.46
N THR A 93 -5.59 -19.22 -34.08
CA THR A 93 -4.70 -18.12 -33.66
C THR A 93 -4.92 -17.71 -32.20
N ILE A 94 -6.18 -17.53 -31.77
CA ILE A 94 -6.49 -17.21 -30.37
C ILE A 94 -6.04 -18.36 -29.45
N PHE A 95 -6.33 -19.61 -29.82
CA PHE A 95 -5.92 -20.77 -29.05
C PHE A 95 -4.40 -20.81 -28.88
N GLU A 96 -3.63 -20.66 -29.95
CA GLU A 96 -2.16 -20.62 -29.91
C GLU A 96 -1.62 -19.52 -28.99
N ILE A 97 -2.24 -18.33 -28.99
CA ILE A 97 -1.88 -17.23 -28.10
C ILE A 97 -2.18 -17.62 -26.64
N THR A 98 -3.42 -18.02 -26.36
CA THR A 98 -3.88 -18.33 -24.99
C THR A 98 -3.23 -19.58 -24.41
N ASN A 99 -2.79 -20.52 -25.24
CA ASN A 99 -2.09 -21.73 -24.79
C ASN A 99 -0.69 -21.41 -24.23
N ASN A 100 -0.15 -20.23 -24.56
CA ASN A 100 1.10 -19.73 -23.97
C ASN A 100 0.87 -18.92 -22.69
N TYR A 101 -0.37 -18.77 -22.23
CA TYR A 101 -0.66 -18.07 -20.98
C TYR A 101 -0.44 -18.98 -19.79
N HIS A 102 0.21 -18.41 -18.78
CA HIS A 102 0.43 -19.02 -17.49
C HIS A 102 -0.62 -18.50 -16.51
N SER A 103 -1.35 -19.43 -15.88
CA SER A 103 -2.22 -19.12 -14.75
C SER A 103 -1.50 -19.50 -13.46
N ILE A 104 -1.24 -18.50 -12.63
CA ILE A 104 -0.50 -18.64 -11.38
C ILE A 104 -1.47 -18.34 -10.25
N ARG A 105 -1.65 -19.32 -9.37
CA ARG A 105 -2.38 -19.15 -8.12
C ARG A 105 -1.38 -18.72 -7.04
N ILE A 106 -1.61 -17.55 -6.46
CA ILE A 106 -0.85 -17.03 -5.32
C ILE A 106 -1.70 -17.30 -4.08
N ASP A 107 -1.35 -18.39 -3.40
CA ASP A 107 -1.91 -18.76 -2.11
C ASP A 107 -1.27 -17.91 -0.99
N CYS A 108 -1.90 -17.89 0.19
CA CYS A 108 -1.37 -17.26 1.42
C CYS A 108 -1.40 -15.73 1.48
N LEU A 109 -2.30 -15.09 0.73
CA LEU A 109 -2.66 -13.71 1.02
C LEU A 109 -3.74 -13.71 2.11
N SER A 110 -3.53 -12.96 3.18
CA SER A 110 -4.55 -12.72 4.19
C SER A 110 -5.76 -12.04 3.55
N GLU A 111 -6.93 -12.16 4.21
CA GLU A 111 -8.14 -11.47 3.74
C GLU A 111 -7.92 -9.96 3.63
N HIS A 112 -7.18 -9.34 4.57
CA HIS A 112 -6.88 -7.91 4.53
C HIS A 112 -6.02 -7.52 3.32
N LYS A 113 -5.02 -8.34 2.94
CA LYS A 113 -4.25 -8.11 1.72
C LYS A 113 -5.13 -8.22 0.48
N CYS A 114 -6.00 -9.23 0.40
CA CYS A 114 -6.96 -9.38 -0.69
C CYS A 114 -7.93 -8.19 -0.78
N GLN A 115 -8.46 -7.72 0.35
CA GLN A 115 -9.33 -6.55 0.41
C GLN A 115 -8.61 -5.27 -0.05
N LEU A 116 -7.34 -5.10 0.35
CA LEU A 116 -6.54 -3.95 -0.08
C LEU A 116 -6.26 -3.99 -1.60
N LEU A 117 -5.94 -5.17 -2.15
CA LEU A 117 -5.71 -5.36 -3.59
C LEU A 117 -6.93 -5.02 -4.46
N LYS A 118 -8.16 -5.22 -3.94
CA LYS A 118 -9.41 -4.87 -4.64
C LYS A 118 -9.55 -3.35 -4.85
N ARG A 119 -8.78 -2.52 -4.14
CA ARG A 119 -8.84 -1.05 -4.27
C ARG A 119 -8.06 -0.58 -5.48
N LYS A 120 -8.66 0.34 -6.24
CA LYS A 120 -8.11 0.84 -7.49
C LYS A 120 -6.68 1.42 -7.35
N PRO A 121 -6.39 2.32 -6.39
CA PRO A 121 -5.04 2.89 -6.27
C PRO A 121 -3.96 1.83 -6.02
N VAL A 122 -4.30 0.77 -5.29
CA VAL A 122 -3.37 -0.33 -5.01
C VAL A 122 -3.19 -1.22 -6.23
N SER A 123 -4.28 -1.51 -6.95
CA SER A 123 -4.21 -2.21 -8.24
C SER A 123 -3.36 -1.45 -9.27
N ASP A 124 -3.50 -0.12 -9.33
CA ASP A 124 -2.73 0.72 -10.24
C ASP A 124 -1.23 0.68 -9.91
N ILE A 125 -0.84 0.82 -8.62
CA ILE A 125 0.56 0.67 -8.15
C ILE A 125 1.13 -0.72 -8.49
N MET A 126 0.32 -1.78 -8.31
CA MET A 126 0.74 -3.13 -8.69
C MET A 126 0.98 -3.23 -10.19
N TYR A 127 0.08 -2.70 -11.02
CA TYR A 127 0.27 -2.70 -12.47
C TYR A 127 1.51 -1.91 -12.91
N GLU A 128 1.80 -0.78 -12.27
CA GLU A 128 3.02 -0.01 -12.51
C GLU A 128 4.28 -0.83 -12.17
N SER A 129 4.28 -1.50 -11.01
CA SER A 129 5.39 -2.37 -10.59
C SER A 129 5.70 -3.47 -11.61
N PHE A 130 4.65 -4.11 -12.17
CA PHE A 130 4.84 -5.10 -13.23
C PHE A 130 5.23 -4.49 -14.59
N SER A 131 4.74 -3.29 -14.89
CA SER A 131 5.09 -2.58 -16.12
C SER A 131 6.56 -2.17 -16.15
N ASP A 132 7.12 -1.75 -15.01
CA ASP A 132 8.54 -1.40 -14.87
C ASP A 132 9.44 -2.61 -15.16
N ASP A 133 8.96 -3.81 -14.83
CA ASP A 133 9.63 -5.08 -15.12
C ASP A 133 9.30 -5.65 -16.52
N ASN A 134 8.53 -4.90 -17.34
CA ASN A 134 8.04 -5.32 -18.66
C ASN A 134 7.22 -6.62 -18.64
N ILE A 135 6.44 -6.83 -17.57
CA ILE A 135 5.59 -8.01 -17.38
C ILE A 135 4.13 -7.62 -17.58
N SER A 136 3.49 -8.19 -18.60
CA SER A 136 2.05 -8.05 -18.81
C SER A 136 1.31 -9.09 -17.97
N ILE A 137 0.54 -8.62 -17.00
CA ILE A 137 -0.33 -9.46 -16.18
C ILE A 137 -1.74 -8.90 -16.06
N VAL A 138 -2.67 -9.78 -15.76
CA VAL A 138 -4.02 -9.48 -15.24
C VAL A 138 -4.27 -10.43 -14.08
N TRP A 139 -5.01 -10.00 -13.06
CA TRP A 139 -5.36 -10.86 -11.94
C TRP A 139 -6.82 -10.74 -11.53
N ASP A 140 -7.34 -11.83 -10.98
CA ASP A 140 -8.63 -11.91 -10.32
C ASP A 140 -8.42 -12.24 -8.84
N ILE A 141 -9.16 -11.55 -7.98
CA ILE A 141 -9.04 -11.65 -6.52
C ILE A 141 -10.22 -12.46 -5.98
N SER A 142 -9.93 -13.55 -5.30
CA SER A 142 -10.89 -14.28 -4.46
C SER A 142 -10.67 -13.93 -2.99
N ASP A 143 -11.44 -14.52 -2.08
CA ASP A 143 -11.35 -14.17 -0.65
C ASP A 143 -10.03 -14.63 -0.01
N ASP A 144 -9.48 -15.75 -0.46
CA ASP A 144 -8.30 -16.41 0.14
C ASP A 144 -7.08 -16.50 -0.81
N HIS A 145 -7.22 -16.06 -2.07
CA HIS A 145 -6.15 -16.17 -3.06
C HIS A 145 -6.30 -15.17 -4.20
N VAL A 146 -5.20 -14.96 -4.92
CA VAL A 146 -5.18 -14.21 -6.18
C VAL A 146 -4.79 -15.15 -7.32
N THR A 147 -5.57 -15.13 -8.38
CA THR A 147 -5.23 -15.82 -9.63
C THR A 147 -4.66 -14.81 -10.60
N VAL A 148 -3.41 -14.98 -10.99
CA VAL A 148 -2.71 -14.14 -11.97
C VAL A 148 -2.66 -14.87 -13.31
N CYS A 149 -2.89 -14.15 -14.40
CA CYS A 149 -2.70 -14.61 -15.76
C CYS A 149 -1.63 -13.75 -16.44
N THR A 150 -0.67 -14.38 -17.10
CA THR A 150 0.43 -13.70 -17.80
C THR A 150 0.89 -14.50 -19.02
N SER A 151 1.49 -13.83 -20.00
CA SER A 151 2.13 -14.48 -21.16
C SER A 151 3.59 -14.87 -20.90
N GLN A 152 4.13 -14.57 -19.71
CA GLN A 152 5.53 -14.79 -19.37
C GLN A 152 5.68 -15.77 -18.20
N ASP A 153 6.60 -16.73 -18.31
CA ASP A 153 6.89 -17.67 -17.23
C ASP A 153 7.78 -17.04 -16.14
N ASN A 154 7.19 -16.15 -15.33
CA ASN A 154 7.87 -15.36 -14.30
C ASN A 154 7.29 -15.59 -12.90
N ARG A 155 6.84 -16.82 -12.60
CA ARG A 155 6.08 -17.15 -11.39
C ARG A 155 6.68 -16.62 -10.09
N ARG A 156 7.96 -16.91 -9.81
CA ARG A 156 8.62 -16.50 -8.56
C ARG A 156 8.71 -15.00 -8.40
N HIS A 157 8.93 -14.28 -9.50
CA HIS A 157 9.00 -12.82 -9.50
C HIS A 157 7.63 -12.22 -9.23
N ILE A 158 6.58 -12.76 -9.87
CA ILE A 158 5.20 -12.34 -9.64
C ILE A 158 4.79 -12.56 -8.18
N GLU A 159 5.01 -13.76 -7.63
CA GLU A 159 4.75 -14.06 -6.21
C GLU A 159 5.49 -13.10 -5.28
N LYS A 160 6.75 -12.77 -5.61
CA LYS A 160 7.55 -11.81 -4.84
C LYS A 160 6.98 -10.40 -4.89
N VAL A 161 6.58 -9.89 -6.05
CA VAL A 161 5.97 -8.54 -6.15
C VAL A 161 4.68 -8.46 -5.32
N PHE A 162 3.81 -9.46 -5.37
CA PHE A 162 2.61 -9.49 -4.52
C PHE A 162 2.93 -9.49 -3.02
N THR A 163 4.00 -10.18 -2.62
CA THR A 163 4.44 -10.27 -1.22
C THR A 163 5.13 -8.98 -0.75
N ASP A 164 5.97 -8.40 -1.60
CA ASP A 164 6.83 -7.27 -1.27
C ASP A 164 6.14 -5.92 -1.40
N THR A 165 5.12 -5.78 -2.26
CA THR A 165 4.40 -4.51 -2.45
C THR A 165 3.40 -4.24 -1.33
N ILE A 166 2.81 -5.29 -0.74
CA ILE A 166 1.80 -5.15 0.32
C ILE A 166 2.28 -5.83 1.59
N ARG A 167 2.46 -5.01 2.63
CA ARG A 167 2.83 -5.45 3.97
C ARG A 167 1.62 -5.48 4.88
N GLU A 168 1.67 -6.41 5.80
CA GLU A 168 0.72 -6.61 6.87
C GLU A 168 1.50 -6.87 8.16
N ASP A 169 1.06 -6.26 9.25
CA ASP A 169 1.57 -6.56 10.60
C ASP A 169 0.47 -6.33 11.64
N GLU A 170 0.64 -6.96 12.80
CA GLU A 170 -0.29 -6.85 13.93
C GLU A 170 0.37 -6.16 15.12
N ILE A 171 -0.30 -5.13 15.65
CA ILE A 171 0.06 -4.53 16.93
C ILE A 171 -0.76 -5.20 18.02
N LYS A 172 -0.11 -6.00 18.86
CA LYS A 172 -0.77 -6.61 20.03
C LYS A 172 -0.95 -5.58 21.13
N LEU A 173 -2.19 -5.48 21.63
CA LEU A 173 -2.54 -4.59 22.74
C LEU A 173 -2.47 -5.37 24.05
N ASP A 174 -1.73 -4.81 25.02
CA ASP A 174 -1.81 -5.29 26.40
C ASP A 174 -3.13 -4.83 27.06
N GLU A 175 -3.51 -5.46 28.17
CA GLU A 175 -4.77 -5.16 28.87
C GLU A 175 -4.94 -3.66 29.19
N ALA A 176 -3.84 -2.94 29.46
CA ALA A 176 -3.88 -1.52 29.80
C ALA A 176 -4.04 -0.61 28.57
N SER A 177 -3.91 -1.15 27.36
CA SER A 177 -4.01 -0.43 26.09
C SER A 177 -5.28 -0.76 25.31
N LYS A 178 -6.07 -1.76 25.71
CA LYS A 178 -7.31 -2.13 25.00
C LYS A 178 -8.35 -1.01 24.96
N ASP A 179 -8.46 -0.25 26.05
CA ASP A 179 -9.42 0.85 26.16
C ASP A 179 -9.11 2.01 25.20
N VAL A 180 -7.89 2.08 24.66
CA VAL A 180 -7.50 3.10 23.67
C VAL A 180 -8.37 3.02 22.41
N LEU A 181 -8.80 1.82 22.02
CA LEU A 181 -9.66 1.63 20.84
C LEU A 181 -11.07 2.20 21.01
N MET A 182 -11.51 2.43 22.25
CA MET A 182 -12.84 2.94 22.58
C MET A 182 -12.88 4.47 22.64
N LEU A 183 -11.74 5.15 22.45
CA LEU A 183 -11.63 6.59 22.55
C LEU A 183 -12.06 7.28 21.24
N ASP A 184 -12.75 8.43 21.35
CA ASP A 184 -13.12 9.21 20.17
C ASP A 184 -11.88 9.70 19.40
N GLU A 185 -10.78 9.98 20.11
CA GLU A 185 -9.50 10.37 19.51
C GLU A 185 -8.88 9.25 18.66
N TRP A 186 -9.24 7.98 18.90
CA TRP A 186 -8.79 6.87 18.07
C TRP A 186 -9.48 6.90 16.71
N VAL A 187 -10.78 7.18 16.70
CA VAL A 187 -11.56 7.37 15.47
C VAL A 187 -11.01 8.54 14.66
N GLU A 188 -10.69 9.66 15.32
CA GLU A 188 -10.04 10.80 14.66
C GLU A 188 -8.65 10.45 14.10
N LYS A 189 -7.88 9.63 14.82
CA LYS A 189 -6.57 9.16 14.36
C LYS A 189 -6.69 8.30 13.11
N LEU A 190 -7.62 7.34 13.08
CA LEU A 190 -7.89 6.52 11.91
C LEU A 190 -8.34 7.35 10.70
N ALA A 191 -9.23 8.33 10.93
CA ALA A 191 -9.66 9.25 9.89
C ALA A 191 -8.50 10.09 9.35
N SER A 192 -7.59 10.56 10.22
CA SER A 192 -6.39 11.31 9.82
C SER A 192 -5.43 10.48 8.95
N ILE A 193 -5.18 9.23 9.33
CA ILE A 193 -4.34 8.31 8.55
C ILE A 193 -5.00 8.03 7.20
N THR A 194 -6.31 7.74 7.19
CA THR A 194 -7.06 7.47 5.96
C THR A 194 -7.07 8.69 5.04
N HIS A 195 -7.22 9.90 5.57
CA HIS A 195 -7.14 11.13 4.78
C HIS A 195 -5.75 11.36 4.19
N LYS A 196 -4.69 11.08 4.96
CA LYS A 196 -3.30 11.33 4.57
C LYS A 196 -2.81 10.35 3.50
N TYR A 197 -3.13 9.07 3.63
CA TYR A 197 -2.62 8.02 2.74
C TYR A 197 -3.67 7.53 1.73
N GLY A 198 -4.94 7.89 1.90
CA GLY A 198 -6.03 7.48 1.02
C GLY A 198 -6.27 5.96 1.07
N ASP A 199 -6.67 5.40 -0.06
CA ASP A 199 -7.09 4.00 -0.17
C ASP A 199 -5.93 2.98 -0.18
N ILE A 200 -4.67 3.39 -0.01
CA ILE A 200 -3.50 2.50 -0.01
C ILE A 200 -3.18 1.88 1.36
N VAL A 201 -4.00 2.18 2.37
CA VAL A 201 -3.90 1.65 3.73
C VAL A 201 -5.26 1.13 4.21
N HIS A 202 -5.23 0.04 4.95
CA HIS A 202 -6.34 -0.47 5.72
C HIS A 202 -5.87 -0.74 7.15
N ILE A 203 -6.59 -0.22 8.13
CA ILE A 203 -6.39 -0.54 9.54
C ILE A 203 -7.67 -1.21 10.00
N ASP A 204 -7.54 -2.41 10.56
CA ASP A 204 -8.62 -3.17 11.18
C ASP A 204 -8.41 -3.25 12.69
N ASP A 205 -9.31 -2.64 13.43
CA ASP A 205 -9.39 -2.58 14.88
C ASP A 205 -10.60 -3.35 15.44
N SER A 206 -11.24 -4.20 14.62
CA SER A 206 -12.37 -5.03 15.04
C SER A 206 -11.98 -6.07 16.11
N PHE A 207 -10.68 -6.35 16.25
CA PHE A 207 -10.14 -7.23 17.28
C PHE A 207 -9.93 -6.46 18.59
N LYS A 208 -10.34 -7.07 19.71
CA LYS A 208 -10.24 -6.42 21.04
C LYS A 208 -8.82 -6.35 21.60
N ASP A 209 -7.90 -7.17 21.08
CA ASP A 209 -6.57 -7.39 21.63
C ASP A 209 -5.45 -7.09 20.62
N ARG A 210 -5.80 -6.66 19.41
CA ARG A 210 -4.82 -6.32 18.37
C ARG A 210 -5.38 -5.34 17.36
N ILE A 211 -4.47 -4.70 16.64
CA ILE A 211 -4.78 -3.88 15.47
C ILE A 211 -4.01 -4.46 14.30
N VAL A 212 -4.70 -4.74 13.19
CA VAL A 212 -4.06 -5.23 11.97
C VAL A 212 -3.89 -4.06 11.02
N ILE A 213 -2.66 -3.80 10.60
CA ILE A 213 -2.34 -2.76 9.63
C ILE A 213 -1.93 -3.45 8.35
N THR A 214 -2.59 -3.12 7.24
CA THR A 214 -2.25 -3.57 5.90
C THR A 214 -2.07 -2.37 4.99
N ALA A 215 -0.89 -2.22 4.36
CA ALA A 215 -0.61 -1.08 3.50
C ALA A 215 0.44 -1.39 2.44
N ILE A 216 0.60 -0.47 1.48
CA ILE A 216 1.73 -0.51 0.55
C ILE A 216 3.03 -0.30 1.32
N SER A 217 4.06 -1.07 0.95
CA SER A 217 5.33 -1.16 1.68
C SER A 217 6.05 0.16 1.89
N ASN A 218 5.93 1.12 0.97
CA ASN A 218 6.59 2.41 1.05
C ASN A 218 6.04 3.34 2.17
N VAL A 219 4.78 3.16 2.56
CA VAL A 219 4.13 3.95 3.63
C VAL A 219 3.97 3.16 4.92
N PHE A 220 4.10 1.83 4.85
CA PHE A 220 3.82 0.90 5.94
C PHE A 220 4.54 1.25 7.25
N ASP A 221 5.86 1.36 7.23
CA ASP A 221 6.65 1.58 8.46
C ASP A 221 6.33 2.94 9.12
N GLY A 222 5.97 3.95 8.30
CA GLY A 222 5.53 5.25 8.79
C GLY A 222 4.20 5.17 9.53
N ILE A 223 3.24 4.43 8.97
CA ILE A 223 1.91 4.22 9.56
C ILE A 223 2.03 3.37 10.83
N LEU A 224 2.77 2.26 10.78
CA LEU A 224 3.00 1.39 11.93
C LEU A 224 3.53 2.20 13.12
N LYS A 225 4.60 2.96 12.91
CA LYS A 225 5.18 3.82 13.93
C LYS A 225 4.21 4.89 14.44
N GLU A 226 3.42 5.47 13.54
CA GLU A 226 2.43 6.49 13.88
C GLU A 226 1.30 5.95 14.79
N VAL A 227 0.87 4.71 14.56
CA VAL A 227 -0.11 4.00 15.41
C VAL A 227 0.52 3.55 16.73
N GLU A 228 1.73 2.99 16.71
CA GLU A 228 2.45 2.58 17.93
C GLU A 228 2.69 3.76 18.88
N ILE A 229 3.11 4.92 18.35
CA ILE A 229 3.28 6.15 19.12
C ILE A 229 1.95 6.57 19.75
N TYR A 230 0.86 6.54 18.98
CA TYR A 230 -0.46 6.89 19.50
C TYR A 230 -0.86 5.96 20.66
N ILE A 231 -0.78 4.64 20.49
CA ILE A 231 -1.14 3.68 21.56
C ILE A 231 -0.28 3.91 22.80
N ARG A 232 1.03 4.11 22.63
CA ARG A 232 1.97 4.34 23.74
C ARG A 232 1.65 5.62 24.51
N ASP A 233 1.36 6.70 23.79
CA ASP A 233 1.19 8.03 24.37
C ASP A 233 -0.23 8.24 24.94
N THR A 234 -1.24 7.58 24.34
CA THR A 234 -2.64 7.56 24.76
C THR A 234 -2.90 6.52 25.86
N ARG A 235 -1.91 5.67 26.19
CA ARG A 235 -1.98 4.73 27.32
C ARG A 235 -2.24 5.48 28.63
N SER A 236 -3.52 5.61 28.95
CA SER A 236 -4.11 6.44 30.00
C SER A 236 -3.97 5.85 31.41
N SER A 237 -3.16 4.81 31.59
CA SER A 237 -2.77 4.40 32.93
C SER A 237 -1.82 5.44 33.51
N ILE A 238 -2.16 6.04 34.64
CA ILE A 238 -1.20 6.78 35.45
C ILE A 238 0.00 5.87 35.71
N LYS A 239 1.18 6.25 35.22
CA LYS A 239 2.42 5.53 35.48
C LYS A 239 3.17 6.21 36.61
N GLU A 240 4.02 5.46 37.29
CA GLU A 240 5.02 6.00 38.21
C GLU A 240 6.39 5.77 37.58
N TYR A 241 7.19 6.83 37.47
CA TYR A 241 8.55 6.81 36.94
C TYR A 241 9.51 7.34 38.00
N GLU A 242 10.67 6.70 38.15
CA GLU A 242 11.67 7.08 39.14
C GLU A 242 12.93 7.63 38.44
N LEU A 243 13.12 8.94 38.53
CA LEU A 243 14.32 9.63 38.08
C LEU A 243 15.42 9.50 39.15
N LEU A 244 16.45 8.70 38.85
CA LEU A 244 17.64 8.60 39.69
C LEU A 244 18.53 9.84 39.49
N ILE A 245 18.99 10.43 40.60
CA ILE A 245 19.87 11.60 40.58
C ILE A 245 21.16 11.22 41.31
N GLU A 246 22.24 11.11 40.53
CA GLU A 246 23.54 10.62 41.01
C GLU A 246 24.20 11.57 42.00
N GLU A 247 24.06 12.88 41.79
CA GLU A 247 24.64 13.93 42.64
C GLU A 247 23.71 14.26 43.83
N GLU A 248 23.98 13.64 44.98
CA GLU A 248 23.16 13.77 46.20
C GLU A 248 23.05 15.23 46.68
N GLU A 249 24.08 16.06 46.48
CA GLU A 249 24.05 17.48 46.86
C GLU A 249 23.12 18.30 45.97
N LYS A 250 23.06 18.01 44.66
CA LYS A 250 22.11 18.63 43.71
C LYS A 250 20.68 18.23 44.05
N LEU A 251 20.45 16.96 44.36
CA LEU A 251 19.14 16.50 44.82
C LEU A 251 18.72 17.20 46.12
N ARG A 252 19.63 17.35 47.08
CA ARG A 252 19.37 18.07 48.33
C ARG A 252 19.03 19.53 48.08
N PHE A 253 19.76 20.20 47.18
CA PHE A 253 19.48 21.58 46.79
C PHE A 253 18.10 21.68 46.12
N PHE A 254 17.81 20.82 45.14
CA PHE A 254 16.55 20.76 44.42
C PHE A 254 15.35 20.55 45.38
N LYS A 255 15.45 19.61 46.33
CA LYS A 255 14.42 19.35 47.36
C LYS A 255 14.14 20.55 48.29
N ASN A 256 15.15 21.37 48.56
CA ASN A 256 15.06 22.46 49.52
C ASN A 256 14.61 23.77 48.87
N HIS A 257 14.98 24.00 47.61
CA HIS A 257 14.76 25.28 46.94
C HIS A 257 13.71 25.25 45.83
N CYS A 258 13.27 24.07 45.36
CA CYS A 258 12.39 23.96 44.18
C CYS A 258 10.99 23.43 44.51
N ARG A 259 10.62 23.34 45.79
CA ARG A 259 9.26 22.88 46.19
C ARG A 259 8.14 23.75 45.64
N GLY A 260 8.37 25.06 45.51
CA GLY A 260 7.39 25.99 44.93
C GLY A 260 7.13 25.68 43.46
N TRP A 261 8.21 25.61 42.66
CA TRP A 261 8.15 25.26 41.24
C TRP A 261 7.52 23.88 40.98
N VAL A 262 7.87 22.86 41.79
CA VAL A 262 7.25 21.53 41.68
C VAL A 262 5.75 21.59 41.92
N LYS A 263 5.29 22.37 42.91
CA LYS A 263 3.85 22.57 43.14
C LYS A 263 3.18 23.31 41.99
N GLU A 264 3.86 24.26 41.35
CA GLU A 264 3.33 24.95 40.17
C GLU A 264 3.12 23.97 39.01
N LEU A 265 4.06 23.03 38.79
CA LEU A 265 3.89 21.96 37.80
C LEU A 265 2.72 21.05 38.13
N GLU A 266 2.60 20.59 39.38
CA GLU A 266 1.46 19.77 39.83
C GLU A 266 0.11 20.49 39.65
N VAL A 267 0.09 21.82 39.79
CA VAL A 267 -1.12 22.63 39.52
C VAL A 267 -1.37 22.76 38.02
N GLN A 268 -0.33 23.03 37.22
CA GLN A 268 -0.43 23.20 35.77
C GLN A 268 -0.92 21.92 35.08
N TYR A 269 -0.51 20.75 35.56
CA TYR A 269 -0.85 19.44 34.98
C TYR A 269 -1.84 18.65 35.86
N ARG A 270 -2.67 19.35 36.66
CA ARG A 270 -3.63 18.72 37.59
C ARG A 270 -4.56 17.73 36.90
N ASP A 271 -5.08 18.09 35.72
CA ASP A 271 -6.03 17.27 34.96
C ASP A 271 -5.39 16.00 34.38
N GLN A 272 -4.06 15.88 34.46
CA GLN A 272 -3.27 14.70 34.04
C GLN A 272 -2.75 13.90 35.25
N GLU A 273 -3.30 14.17 36.44
CA GLU A 273 -2.99 13.53 37.72
C GLU A 273 -1.50 13.50 38.05
N LEU A 274 -0.80 14.59 37.71
CA LEU A 274 0.62 14.76 38.00
C LEU A 274 0.86 14.83 39.52
N GLU A 275 1.73 13.96 40.02
CA GLU A 275 2.22 13.98 41.40
C GLU A 275 3.74 13.75 41.41
N ILE A 276 4.49 14.60 42.11
CA ILE A 276 5.95 14.55 42.18
C ILE A 276 6.38 14.34 43.63
N ARG A 277 6.99 13.18 43.91
CA ARG A 277 7.47 12.82 45.25
C ARG A 277 8.99 12.74 45.30
N PHE A 278 9.56 13.32 46.34
CA PHE A 278 10.99 13.29 46.59
C PHE A 278 11.41 12.01 47.35
N GLY A 279 12.12 11.10 46.68
CA GLY A 279 12.74 9.92 47.28
C GLY A 279 14.11 10.20 47.89
N ARG A 280 14.81 9.19 48.44
CA ARG A 280 16.13 9.40 49.08
C ARG A 280 17.21 9.84 48.08
N LYS A 281 17.30 9.14 46.94
CA LYS A 281 18.24 9.39 45.83
C LYS A 281 17.55 9.63 44.48
N SER A 282 16.26 9.94 44.53
CA SER A 282 15.41 9.96 43.35
C SER A 282 14.27 10.95 43.47
N VAL A 283 13.67 11.26 42.32
CA VAL A 283 12.39 11.95 42.22
C VAL A 283 11.43 11.00 41.51
N LYS A 284 10.31 10.71 42.16
CA LYS A 284 9.24 9.90 41.59
C LYS A 284 8.21 10.81 40.96
N ILE A 285 7.88 10.56 39.71
CA ILE A 285 6.92 11.31 38.92
C ILE A 285 5.79 10.36 38.58
N LYS A 286 4.58 10.69 39.02
CA LYS A 286 3.36 9.95 38.73
C LYS A 286 2.48 10.81 37.82
N GLY A 287 1.94 10.24 36.74
CA GLY A 287 1.10 10.98 35.78
C GLY A 287 0.88 10.20 34.49
N THR A 288 0.29 10.84 33.48
CA THR A 288 0.22 10.25 32.14
C THR A 288 1.63 10.14 31.51
N PRO A 289 1.91 9.19 30.60
CA PRO A 289 3.23 9.06 29.97
C PRO A 289 3.74 10.35 29.31
N LYS A 290 2.85 11.11 28.65
CA LYS A 290 3.17 12.40 28.03
C LYS A 290 3.62 13.42 29.07
N THR A 291 2.89 13.52 30.18
CA THR A 291 3.21 14.43 31.29
C THR A 291 4.52 14.03 31.96
N ILE A 292 4.72 12.73 32.23
CA ILE A 292 5.96 12.21 32.82
C ILE A 292 7.16 12.61 31.96
N HIS A 293 7.10 12.41 30.65
CA HIS A 293 8.21 12.73 29.76
C HIS A 293 8.53 14.24 29.79
N THR A 294 7.48 15.08 29.72
CA THR A 294 7.62 16.54 29.74
C THR A 294 8.25 17.02 31.05
N VAL A 295 7.74 16.54 32.18
CA VAL A 295 8.20 16.92 33.52
C VAL A 295 9.60 16.37 33.82
N ASP A 296 9.92 15.16 33.37
CA ASP A 296 11.26 14.58 33.49
C ASP A 296 12.32 15.44 32.79
N ASP A 297 12.04 15.89 31.57
CA ASP A 297 12.94 16.78 30.82
C ASP A 297 13.09 18.14 31.49
N GLU A 298 12.01 18.71 32.03
CA GLU A 298 12.07 19.95 32.79
C GLU A 298 12.92 19.82 34.06
N ILE A 299 12.74 18.74 34.83
CA ILE A 299 13.54 18.47 36.03
C ILE A 299 15.01 18.26 35.67
N LYS A 300 15.31 17.47 34.63
CA LYS A 300 16.69 17.25 34.16
C LYS A 300 17.35 18.55 33.72
N ASN A 301 16.63 19.40 32.97
CA ASN A 301 17.13 20.70 32.55
C ASN A 301 17.39 21.62 33.74
N TYR A 302 16.52 21.61 34.74
CA TYR A 302 16.73 22.36 35.97
C TYR A 302 17.97 21.89 36.72
N LEU A 303 18.14 20.57 36.90
CA LEU A 303 19.30 19.99 37.56
C LEU A 303 20.63 20.31 36.85
N ARG A 304 20.62 20.41 35.52
CA ARG A 304 21.78 20.85 34.73
C ARG A 304 22.16 22.31 34.99
N LYS A 305 21.20 23.18 35.31
CA LYS A 305 21.44 24.59 35.64
C LYS A 305 22.01 24.81 37.05
N ILE A 306 22.02 23.79 37.90
CA ILE A 306 22.64 23.88 39.23
C ILE A 306 24.15 23.74 39.05
N ASN A 307 24.88 24.84 39.21
CA ASN A 307 26.34 24.84 39.20
C ASN A 307 26.91 24.48 40.58
N LYS A 308 28.01 23.71 40.57
CA LYS A 308 28.72 23.24 41.77
C LYS A 308 30.08 23.92 41.86
N ASP A 309 30.20 24.88 42.77
CA ASP A 309 31.46 25.55 43.08
C ASP A 309 32.07 24.90 44.33
N ILE A 310 33.24 24.29 44.18
CA ILE A 310 33.95 23.65 45.28
C ILE A 310 35.07 24.58 45.74
N HIS A 311 35.02 25.01 47.00
CA HIS A 311 36.09 25.77 47.64
C HIS A 311 36.79 24.90 48.68
N VAL A 312 38.11 24.81 48.58
CA VAL A 312 38.93 24.18 49.62
C VAL A 312 39.48 25.28 50.51
N ILE A 313 39.06 25.30 51.76
CA ILE A 313 39.60 26.20 52.78
C ILE A 313 40.68 25.42 53.53
N SER A 314 41.92 25.90 53.43
CA SER A 314 43.03 25.38 54.24
C SER A 314 43.51 26.50 55.17
N GLU A 315 43.43 26.25 56.47
CA GLU A 315 43.98 27.12 57.51
C GLU A 315 45.05 26.35 58.28
N ILE A 316 46.06 27.06 58.78
CA ILE A 316 47.17 26.46 59.53
C ILE A 316 46.60 25.79 60.80
N GLY A 317 46.66 24.46 60.86
CA GLY A 317 46.19 23.65 62.00
C GLY A 317 44.83 22.97 61.81
N ILE A 318 44.15 23.14 60.67
CA ILE A 318 42.91 22.43 60.33
C ILE A 318 43.13 21.63 59.04
N ASP A 319 42.85 20.31 59.07
CA ASP A 319 42.81 19.49 57.86
C ASP A 319 41.76 20.07 56.90
N SER A 320 42.14 20.29 55.64
CA SER A 320 41.40 21.06 54.65
C SER A 320 39.87 20.84 54.67
N LEU A 321 39.11 21.93 54.84
CA LEU A 321 37.64 21.93 54.76
C LEU A 321 37.18 22.10 53.32
N LEU A 322 36.33 21.17 52.87
CA LEU A 322 35.77 21.19 51.52
C LEU A 322 34.36 21.80 51.57
N VAL A 323 34.22 23.03 51.08
CA VAL A 323 32.96 23.79 51.05
C VAL A 323 32.37 23.71 49.65
N ILE A 324 31.22 23.06 49.52
CA ILE A 324 30.46 22.97 48.27
C ILE A 324 29.38 24.05 48.27
N LYS A 325 29.49 25.04 47.38
CA LYS A 325 28.43 26.01 47.09
C LYS A 325 27.67 25.57 45.84
N LEU A 326 26.35 25.52 45.95
CA LEU A 326 25.46 25.25 44.82
C LEU A 326 24.70 26.53 44.48
N LYS A 327 24.65 26.90 43.21
CA LYS A 327 23.92 28.08 42.74
C LYS A 327 23.19 27.77 41.43
N LEU A 328 21.95 28.23 41.31
CA LEU A 328 21.20 28.15 40.06
C LEU A 328 21.76 29.20 39.09
N MET A 329 22.17 28.78 37.91
CA MET A 329 22.54 29.68 36.82
C MET A 329 21.30 30.08 36.03
N ALA A 330 21.16 31.37 35.75
CA ALA A 330 20.04 31.95 35.02
C ALA A 330 19.96 31.43 33.58
#